data_AF-A0A8H9FV55-F1
#
_entry.id   AF-A0A8H9FV55-F1
#
_cell.length_a   1.000
_cell.length_b   1.000
_cell.length_c   1.000
_cell.angle_alpha   90.00
_cell.angle_beta   90.00
_cell.angle_gamma   90.00
#
_symmetry.space_group_name_H-M   'P 1'
#
loop_
_entity.id
_entity.type
_entity.pdbx_description
1 polymer ?
#
loop_
_entity_poly.entity_id
_entity_poly.type
_entity_poly.pdbx_seq_one_letter_code
_entity_poly.pdbx_strand_id
1 'polypeptide(L)' 'MSGHGFGGRQQGVLDEWNDERGFGFISTRDGAGRVFVHISAFPPSRRPTVGSQVTY' A
#
# COMPACT_ATOMS: atom_id res chain seq x y z
N MET A 1 17.12 23.41 -14.44
CA MET A 1 16.16 22.43 -14.97
C MET A 1 16.05 21.31 -13.94
N SER A 2 14.82 21.08 -13.46
CA SER A 2 14.31 19.82 -12.90
C SER A 2 14.89 19.30 -11.58
N GLY A 3 14.58 20.01 -10.48
CA GLY A 3 14.40 19.36 -9.19
C GLY A 3 12.92 19.10 -8.96
N HIS A 4 12.38 17.97 -9.42
CA HIS A 4 11.11 17.38 -8.97
C HIS A 4 11.13 15.89 -9.31
N GLY A 5 11.87 15.12 -8.52
CA GLY A 5 11.65 13.67 -8.47
C GLY A 5 10.25 13.45 -7.90
N PHE A 6 9.29 13.14 -8.76
CA PHE A 6 7.99 12.60 -8.33
C PHE A 6 8.22 11.17 -7.80
N GLY A 7 8.86 11.06 -6.64
CA GLY A 7 8.57 9.97 -5.71
C GLY A 7 7.18 10.25 -5.16
N GLY A 8 6.16 10.08 -6.02
CA GLY A 8 4.77 10.27 -5.68
C GLY A 8 4.41 9.18 -4.69
N ARG A 9 4.62 9.46 -3.40
CA ARG A 9 4.15 8.67 -2.27
C ARG A 9 2.64 8.54 -2.38
N GLN A 10 2.16 7.47 -3.01
CA GLN A 10 0.74 7.26 -3.20
C GLN A 10 0.18 6.78 -1.87
N GLN A 11 -0.80 7.51 -1.35
CA GLN A 11 -1.44 7.17 -0.09
C GLN A 11 -2.74 6.43 -0.36
N GLY A 12 -2.91 5.30 0.31
CA GLY A 12 -4.15 4.55 0.31
C GLY A 12 -4.43 3.97 1.69
N VAL A 13 -5.55 3.29 1.80
CA VAL A 13 -5.94 2.57 3.01
C VAL A 13 -5.92 1.09 2.68
N LEU A 14 -5.28 0.29 3.53
CA LEU A 14 -5.31 -1.15 3.36
C LEU A 14 -6.74 -1.65 3.60
N ASP A 15 -7.43 -2.02 2.54
CA ASP A 15 -8.83 -2.45 2.58
C ASP A 15 -8.93 -3.92 2.98
N GLU A 16 -8.01 -4.74 2.47
CA GLU A 16 -7.92 -6.16 2.79
C GLU A 16 -6.46 -6.58 2.96
N TRP A 17 -6.22 -7.42 3.96
CA TRP A 17 -4.92 -8.04 4.21
C TRP A 17 -5.11 -9.50 4.59
N ASN A 18 -4.50 -10.38 3.81
CA ASN A 18 -4.43 -11.80 4.10
C ASN A 18 -3.01 -12.12 4.58
N ASP A 19 -2.85 -12.23 5.89
CA ASP A 19 -1.59 -12.58 6.54
C ASP A 19 -1.13 -14.00 6.20
N GLU A 20 -2.06 -14.96 6.15
CA GLU A 20 -1.79 -16.37 5.87
C GLU A 20 -1.24 -16.57 4.45
N ARG A 21 -1.79 -15.83 3.49
CA ARG A 21 -1.36 -15.87 2.09
C ARG A 21 -0.32 -14.80 1.75
N GLY A 22 -0.11 -13.82 2.63
CA GLY A 22 0.87 -12.75 2.45
C GLY A 22 0.52 -11.78 1.32
N PHE A 23 -0.74 -11.42 1.12
CA PHE A 23 -1.11 -10.40 0.13
C PHE A 23 -2.28 -9.55 0.63
N GLY A 24 -2.53 -8.42 -0.02
CA GLY A 24 -3.67 -7.58 0.28
C GLY A 24 -4.02 -6.60 -0.83
N PHE A 25 -5.00 -5.76 -0.54
CA PHE A 25 -5.48 -4.73 -1.44
C PHE A 25 -5.54 -3.39 -0.70
N ILE A 26 -4.96 -2.36 -1.32
CA ILE A 26 -4.95 -0.98 -0.83
C ILE A 26 -5.94 -0.17 -1.66
N SER A 27 -6.97 0.38 -1.04
CA SER A 27 -7.90 1.29 -1.68
C SER A 27 -7.27 2.69 -1.78
N THR A 28 -7.21 3.25 -2.99
CA THR A 28 -6.70 4.61 -3.18
C THR A 28 -7.72 5.62 -2.71
N ARG A 29 -7.26 6.71 -2.07
CA ARG A 29 -8.17 7.76 -1.57
C ARG A 29 -8.97 8.45 -2.70
N ASP A 30 -8.42 8.43 -3.91
CA ASP A 30 -9.06 8.99 -5.12
C ASP A 30 -10.24 8.13 -5.61
N GLY A 31 -10.44 6.93 -5.05
CA GLY A 31 -11.44 5.98 -5.54
C GLY A 31 -11.08 5.39 -6.91
N ALA A 32 -9.88 5.67 -7.42
CA ALA A 32 -9.37 5.20 -8.70
C ALA A 32 -9.23 3.67 -8.76
N GLY A 33 -9.26 3.00 -7.60
CA GLY A 33 -9.33 1.56 -7.52
C GLY A 33 -8.57 1.00 -6.33
N ARG A 34 -8.41 -0.33 -6.35
CA ARG A 34 -7.69 -1.09 -5.35
C ARG A 34 -6.37 -1.59 -5.94
N VAL A 35 -5.28 -1.27 -5.26
CA VAL A 35 -3.92 -1.66 -5.61
C VAL A 35 -3.58 -2.96 -4.91
N PHE A 36 -3.22 -3.97 -5.69
CA PHE A 36 -2.73 -5.23 -5.16
C PHE A 36 -1.35 -5.03 -4.53
N VAL A 37 -1.16 -5.57 -3.33
CA VAL A 37 0.10 -5.52 -2.61
C VAL A 37 0.48 -6.90 -2.10
N HIS A 38 1.77 -7.22 -2.14
CA HIS A 38 2.31 -8.49 -1.68
C HIS A 38 3.15 -8.28 -0.41
N ILE A 39 3.18 -9.27 0.50
CA ILE A 39 4.00 -9.23 1.72
C ILE A 39 5.48 -9.06 1.42
N SER A 40 5.92 -9.50 0.24
CA SER A 40 7.30 -9.29 -0.21
C SER A 40 7.66 -7.81 -0.40
N ALA A 41 6.68 -6.92 -0.56
CA ALA A 41 6.91 -5.48 -0.60
C ALA A 41 7.06 -4.88 0.81
N PHE A 42 6.66 -5.62 1.84
CA PHE A 42 6.78 -5.21 3.22
C PHE A 42 7.98 -5.87 3.91
N PRO A 43 8.64 -5.17 4.83
CA PRO A 43 9.65 -5.78 5.67
C PRO A 43 9.01 -6.84 6.59
N PRO A 44 9.69 -7.96 6.87
CA PRO A 44 9.16 -9.04 7.71
C PRO A 44 8.84 -8.58 9.15
N SER A 45 9.37 -7.44 9.56
CA SER A 45 9.17 -6.83 10.87
C SER A 45 7.84 -6.08 11.01
N ARG A 46 7.16 -5.74 9.90
CA ARG A 46 5.94 -4.93 9.93
C ARG A 46 4.83 -5.62 9.17
N ARG A 47 3.88 -6.20 9.92
CA ARG A 47 2.66 -6.77 9.36
C ARG A 47 1.69 -5.64 9.00
N PRO A 48 1.18 -5.58 7.76
CA PRO A 48 0.14 -4.64 7.40
C PRO A 48 -1.14 -4.91 8.20
N THR A 49 -1.86 -3.84 8.54
CA THR A 49 -3.11 -3.93 9.30
C THR A 49 -4.22 -3.30 8.47
N VAL A 50 -5.31 -4.04 8.28
CA VAL A 50 -6.51 -3.53 7.59
C VAL A 50 -7.01 -2.26 8.27
N GLY A 51 -7.42 -1.27 7.47
CA GLY A 51 -7.82 0.05 7.93
C GLY A 51 -6.66 1.01 8.21
N SER A 52 -5.40 0.55 8.17
CA SER A 52 -4.25 1.44 8.30
C SER A 52 -3.94 2.16 7.01
N GLN A 53 -3.54 3.43 7.13
CA GLN A 53 -3.08 4.21 6.00
C GLN A 53 -1.68 3.75 5.59
N VAL A 54 -1.56 3.34 4.33
CA VAL A 54 -0.31 2.86 3.72
C VAL A 54 0.13 3.86 2.66
N THR A 55 1.43 4.08 2.62
CA THR A 55 2.07 4.89 1.58
C THR A 55 2.94 3.94 0.76
N TYR A 56 2.68 3.84 -0.53
CA TYR A 56 3.39 2.96 -1.46
C TYR A 56 3.88 3.71 -2.70
#